data_AF-A0A074YUZ0-F1
#
_entry.id   AF-A0A074YUZ0-F1
#
_cell.length_a   1.000
_cell.length_b   1.000
_cell.length_c   1.000
_cell.angle_alpha   90.00
_cell.angle_beta   90.00
_cell.angle_gamma   90.00
#
_symmetry.space_group_name_H-M   'P 1'
#
loop_
_entity.id
_entity.type
_entity.pdbx_description
1 polymer ?
#
loop_
_entity_poly.entity_id
_entity_poly.type
_entity_poly.pdbx_seq_one_letter_code
_entity_poly.pdbx_strand_id
1 'polypeptide(L)' 'YIFVDIGIDLLHFIDTLKANFEKGSRLAVVSTIQFVTSLQAAKSPLEQHGFKMIIPQSSPLSPGEVLGCTSP' A
#
# COMPACT_ATOMS: atom_id res chain seq x y z
N TYR A 1 -18.13 -3.19 14.93
CA TYR A 1 -17.30 -3.63 13.79
C TYR A 1 -16.06 -4.28 14.37
N ILE A 2 -15.66 -5.46 13.92
CA ILE A 2 -14.40 -6.08 14.35
C ILE A 2 -13.38 -5.84 13.24
N PHE A 3 -12.29 -5.18 13.60
CA PHE A 3 -11.18 -4.99 12.67
C PHE A 3 -10.35 -6.27 12.63
N VAL A 4 -10.19 -6.82 11.42
CA VAL A 4 -9.34 -7.98 11.16
C VAL A 4 -8.17 -7.50 10.32
N ASP A 5 -6.97 -7.73 10.84
CA ASP A 5 -5.72 -7.48 10.13
C ASP A 5 -5.20 -8.80 9.57
N ILE A 6 -4.93 -8.84 8.27
CA ILE A 6 -4.39 -10.03 7.62
C ILE A 6 -2.91 -9.78 7.36
N GLY A 7 -2.08 -10.63 7.97
CA GLY A 7 -0.65 -10.62 7.72
C GLY A 7 -0.34 -11.00 6.28
N ILE A 8 0.51 -10.20 5.63
CA ILE A 8 1.18 -10.54 4.37
C ILE A 8 2.69 -10.53 4.62
N ASP A 9 3.42 -11.35 3.88
CA ASP A 9 4.88 -11.28 3.88
C ASP A 9 5.33 -9.94 3.27
N LEU A 10 5.64 -9.00 4.15
CA LEU A 10 6.00 -7.63 3.79
C LEU A 10 7.31 -7.59 2.99
N LEU A 11 8.27 -8.47 3.29
CA LEU A 11 9.55 -8.52 2.58
C LEU A 11 9.33 -9.01 1.15
N HIS A 12 8.57 -10.10 1.00
CA HIS A 12 8.22 -10.61 -0.33
C HIS A 12 7.46 -9.57 -1.16
N PHE A 13 6.51 -8.85 -0.56
CA PHE A 13 5.80 -7.76 -1.24
C PHE A 13 6.75 -6.65 -1.73
N ILE A 14 7.64 -6.18 -0.86
CA ILE A 14 8.61 -5.13 -1.19
C ILE A 14 9.55 -5.59 -2.32
N ASP A 15 10.09 -6.80 -2.22
CA ASP A 15 11.03 -7.32 -3.22
C ASP A 15 10.36 -7.57 -4.57
N THR A 16 9.09 -7.98 -4.56
CA THR A 16 8.28 -8.08 -5.77
C THR A 16 8.14 -6.72 -6.46
N LEU A 17 7.88 -5.64 -5.71
CA LEU A 17 7.81 -4.31 -6.33
C LEU A 17 9.15 -3.86 -6.89
N LYS A 18 10.26 -4.10 -6.17
CA LYS A 18 11.62 -3.78 -6.66
C LYS A 18 12.00 -4.55 -7.93
N ALA A 19 11.53 -5.78 -8.06
CA ALA A 19 11.79 -6.61 -9.24
C ALA A 19 11.00 -6.20 -10.48
N ASN A 20 9.85 -5.52 -10.31
CA ASN A 20 8.92 -5.23 -11.40
C ASN A 20 8.86 -3.76 -11.81
N PHE A 21 9.38 -2.84 -10.99
CA PHE A 21 9.33 -1.40 -11.26
C PHE A 21 10.72 -0.76 -11.20
N GLU A 22 10.98 0.18 -12.11
CA GLU A 22 12.23 0.93 -12.14
C GLU A 22 12.34 1.94 -10.99
N LYS A 23 13.55 2.17 -10.49
CA LYS A 23 13.81 3.23 -9.50
C LYS A 23 13.33 4.57 -10.03
N GLY A 24 12.75 5.41 -9.15
CA GLY A 24 12.14 6.69 -9.53
C GLY A 24 10.69 6.59 -10.00
N SER A 25 10.15 5.37 -10.19
CA SER A 25 8.74 5.16 -10.51
C SER A 25 7.81 5.80 -9.49
N ARG A 26 6.72 6.40 -9.98
CA ARG A 26 5.63 6.91 -9.15
C ARG A 26 4.59 5.82 -8.98
N LEU A 27 4.38 5.37 -7.75
CA LEU A 27 3.45 4.29 -7.43
C LEU A 27 2.31 4.84 -6.57
N ALA A 28 1.08 4.73 -7.06
CA ALA A 28 -0.11 4.90 -6.23
C ALA A 28 -0.52 3.52 -5.72
N VAL A 29 -0.59 3.32 -4.41
CA VAL A 29 -0.85 2.01 -3.82
C VAL A 29 -2.05 2.09 -2.88
N VAL A 30 -2.99 1.18 -3.08
CA VAL A 30 -4.23 1.02 -2.30
C VAL A 30 -4.42 -0.45 -1.97
N SER A 31 -5.26 -0.72 -0.99
CA SER A 31 -5.58 -2.04 -0.47
C SER A 31 -6.98 -2.02 0.16
N THR A 32 -7.49 -3.17 0.57
CA THR A 32 -8.66 -3.22 1.44
C THR A 32 -8.25 -2.99 2.90
N ILE A 33 -9.21 -2.68 3.77
CA ILE A 33 -8.96 -2.34 5.19
C ILE A 33 -8.09 -3.37 5.93
N GLN A 34 -8.17 -4.65 5.56
CA GLN A 34 -7.44 -5.73 6.22
C GLN A 34 -5.92 -5.69 5.98
N PHE A 35 -5.43 -4.92 5.00
CA PHE A 35 -4.01 -4.86 4.62
C PHE A 35 -3.40 -3.46 4.74
N VAL A 36 -4.17 -2.47 5.18
CA VAL A 36 -3.73 -1.07 5.29
C VAL A 36 -2.47 -0.94 6.15
N THR A 37 -2.35 -1.69 7.23
CA THR A 37 -1.17 -1.70 8.11
C THR A 37 0.11 -2.07 7.35
N SER A 38 0.05 -3.14 6.55
CA SER A 38 1.16 -3.64 5.73
C SER A 38 1.51 -2.66 4.61
N LEU A 39 0.51 -2.04 3.99
CA LEU A 39 0.69 -0.99 2.98
C LEU A 39 1.46 0.21 3.56
N GLN A 40 1.08 0.67 4.75
CA GLN A 40 1.76 1.78 5.44
C GLN A 40 3.19 1.40 5.81
N ALA A 41 3.41 0.18 6.31
CA ALA A 41 4.75 -0.32 6.66
C ALA A 41 5.69 -0.42 5.45
N ALA A 42 5.17 -0.72 4.26
CA ALA A 42 5.96 -0.84 3.04
C ALA A 42 6.46 0.50 2.48
N LYS A 43 5.78 1.61 2.81
CA LYS A 43 6.05 2.94 2.22
C LYS A 43 7.50 3.38 2.41
N SER A 44 7.99 3.38 3.65
CA SER A 44 9.33 3.90 3.95
C SER A 44 10.45 3.07 3.28
N PRO A 45 10.47 1.73 3.36
CA PRO A 45 11.45 0.91 2.64
C PRO A 45 11.44 1.10 1.12
N LEU A 46 10.27 1.28 0.52
CA LEU A 46 10.11 1.47 -0.93
C LEU A 46 10.54 2.88 -1.36
N GLU A 47 10.27 3.90 -0.55
CA GLU A 47 10.78 5.27 -0.77
C GLU A 47 12.31 5.33 -0.61
N GLN A 48 12.88 4.63 0.36
CA GLN A 48 14.34 4.49 0.52
C GLN A 48 14.99 3.78 -0.67
N HIS A 49 14.28 2.86 -1.33
CA HIS A 49 14.75 2.24 -2.57
C HIS A 49 14.75 3.21 -3.77
N GLY A 50 14.04 4.34 -3.66
CA GLY A 50 13.95 5.39 -4.67
C GLY A 50 12.62 5.47 -5.39
N PHE A 51 11.58 4.75 -4.94
CA PHE A 51 10.23 4.94 -5.46
C PHE A 51 9.59 6.22 -4.91
N LYS A 52 8.66 6.79 -5.68
CA LYS A 52 7.82 7.92 -5.25
C LYS A 52 6.43 7.39 -4.94
N MET A 53 6.20 6.99 -3.69
CA MET A 53 4.95 6.36 -3.29
C MET A 53 3.88 7.37 -2.84
N ILE A 54 2.68 7.18 -3.36
CA ILE A 54 1.47 7.89 -2.95
C ILE A 54 0.50 6.85 -2.39
N ILE A 55 0.01 7.11 -1.18
CA ILE A 55 -1.07 6.34 -0.58
C ILE A 55 -2.27 7.29 -0.51
N PRO A 56 -3.19 7.25 -1.49
CA PRO A 56 -4.30 8.20 -1.57
C PRO A 56 -5.33 7.93 -0.47
N GLN A 57 -6.11 8.94 -0.12
CA GLN A 57 -7.20 8.83 0.84
C GLN A 57 -8.47 9.45 0.25
N SER A 58 -9.57 8.70 0.30
CA SER A 58 -10.92 9.20 0.03
C SER A 58 -11.73 9.13 1.32
N SER A 59 -11.86 10.27 2.01
CA SER A 59 -12.61 10.33 3.27
C SER A 59 -14.06 9.87 3.07
N PRO A 60 -14.63 9.06 3.98
CA PRO A 60 -14.16 8.77 5.34
C PRO A 60 -13.22 7.55 5.47
N LEU A 61 -12.74 6.97 4.37
CA LEU A 61 -11.89 5.78 4.40
C LEU A 61 -10.49 6.07 4.95
N SER A 62 -9.84 5.03 5.43
CA SER A 62 -8.45 5.07 5.88
C SER A 62 -7.51 5.37 4.70
N PRO A 63 -6.34 6.00 4.91
CA PRO A 63 -5.38 6.19 3.84
C PRO A 63 -4.95 4.87 3.22
N GLY A 64 -5.14 4.75 1.91
CA GLY A 64 -4.84 3.54 1.13
C GLY A 64 -5.94 2.49 1.17
N GLU A 65 -7.10 2.78 1.76
CA GLU A 65 -8.26 1.90 1.75
C GLU A 65 -9.13 2.15 0.50
N VAL A 66 -9.55 1.08 -0.16
CA VAL A 66 -10.56 1.10 -1.24
C VAL A 66 -11.61 0.01 -1.02
N LEU A 67 -12.83 0.26 -1.48
CA LEU A 67 -13.97 -0.65 -1.40
C LEU A 67 -14.56 -0.88 -2.79
N GLY A 68 -15.10 -2.07 -3.06
CA GLY A 68 -15.57 -2.44 -4.40
C GLY A 68 -16.69 -1.56 -4.96
N CYS A 69 -17.58 -1.07 -4.10
CA CYS A 69 -18.72 -0.21 -4.47
C CYS A 69 -18.40 1.29 -4.33
N THR A 70 -17.19 1.62 -3.90
CA THR A 70 -16.70 2.97 -3.64
C THR A 70 -15.27 3.04 -4.16
N SER A 71 -15.16 3.01 -5.48
CA SER A 71 -13.92 3.37 -6.17
C SER A 71 -13.77 4.89 -6.06
N PRO A 72 -12.59 5.40 -5.66
CA PRO A 72 -12.36 6.85 -5.53
C PRO A 72 -12.42 7.56 -6.89
#